data_AF-A0A439LLQ3-F1
#
_entry.id   AF-A0A439LLQ3-F1
#
_cell.length_a   1.000
_cell.length_b   1.000
_cell.length_c   1.000
_cell.angle_alpha   90.00
_cell.angle_beta   90.00
_cell.angle_gamma   90.00
#
_symmetry.space_group_name_H-M   'P 1'
#
loop_
_entity.id
_entity.type
_entity.pdbx_description
1 polymer ?
#
loop_
_entity_poly.entity_id
_entity_poly.type
_entity_poly.pdbx_seq_one_letter_code
_entity_poly.pdbx_strand_id
1 'polypeptide(L)'
;VMEYALDEGLSAVGGVQETYFMPHHGALKWRAEPMGMAREENGEWYIVAYIEVNEAALASVRKILGINHSLLVRRGAQLPFLRWPEERLEVA
;
A
#
# COMPACT_ATOMS: atom_id res chain seq x y z
N VAL A 1 1.99 5.54 4.53
CA VAL A 1 2.26 4.56 3.46
C VAL A 1 1.51 4.89 2.19
N MET A 2 0.17 4.87 2.17
CA MET A 2 -0.64 5.16 0.97
C MET A 2 -0.24 6.45 0.24
N GLU A 3 -0.17 7.58 0.96
CA GLU A 3 0.19 8.88 0.36
C GLU A 3 1.58 8.86 -0.29
N TYR A 4 2.57 8.30 0.39
CA TYR A 4 3.92 8.18 -0.15
C TYR A 4 3.96 7.27 -1.38
N ALA A 5 3.29 6.13 -1.32
CA ALA A 5 3.27 5.19 -2.43
C ALA A 5 2.62 5.80 -3.68
N LEU A 6 1.55 6.57 -3.49
CA LEU A 6 0.90 7.30 -4.57
C LEU A 6 1.83 8.39 -5.15
N ASP A 7 2.47 9.18 -4.29
CA ASP A 7 3.45 10.20 -4.69
C ASP A 7 4.62 9.62 -5.50
N GLU A 8 5.08 8.41 -5.16
CA GLU A 8 6.19 7.71 -5.83
C GLU A 8 5.74 6.88 -7.05
N GLY A 9 4.46 6.95 -7.43
CA GLY A 9 3.92 6.26 -8.61
C GLY A 9 3.80 4.74 -8.46
N LEU A 10 3.72 4.22 -7.24
CA LEU A 10 3.47 2.80 -6.98
C LEU A 10 2.01 2.47 -7.23
N SER A 11 1.75 1.27 -7.76
CA SER A 11 0.39 0.75 -7.99
C SER A 11 -0.12 -0.15 -6.85
N ALA A 12 0.78 -0.63 -5.99
CA ALA A 12 0.44 -1.50 -4.88
C ALA A 12 1.41 -1.34 -3.70
N VAL A 13 0.91 -1.56 -2.49
CA VAL A 13 1.72 -1.72 -1.27
C VAL A 13 1.24 -2.95 -0.51
N GLY A 14 2.13 -3.71 0.09
CA GLY A 14 1.74 -4.95 0.73
C GLY A 14 2.92 -5.73 1.29
N GLY A 15 2.63 -6.97 1.67
CA GLY A 15 3.60 -7.88 2.24
C GLY A 15 2.94 -8.98 3.05
N VAL A 16 3.75 -9.63 3.89
CA VAL A 16 3.29 -10.56 4.92
C VAL A 16 2.70 -9.76 6.07
N GLN A 17 1.48 -10.09 6.47
CA GLN A 17 0.78 -9.43 7.57
C GLN A 17 -0.12 -10.41 8.30
N GLU A 18 -0.46 -10.11 9.55
CA GLU A 18 -1.45 -10.86 10.31
C GLU A 18 -2.83 -10.77 9.64
N THR A 19 -3.57 -11.87 9.62
CA THR A 19 -4.88 -11.95 8.96
C THR A 19 -5.92 -11.00 9.56
N TYR A 20 -5.77 -10.57 10.82
CA TYR A 20 -6.66 -9.60 11.45
C TYR A 20 -6.61 -8.22 10.77
N PHE A 21 -5.57 -7.90 10.01
CA PHE A 21 -5.51 -6.66 9.23
C PHE A 21 -6.50 -6.64 8.05
N MET A 22 -6.95 -7.80 7.57
CA MET A 22 -7.82 -7.87 6.40
C MET A 22 -9.15 -7.11 6.57
N PRO A 23 -9.89 -7.28 7.70
CA PRO A 23 -11.03 -6.42 8.02
C PRO A 23 -10.70 -4.92 8.12
N HIS A 24 -9.53 -4.55 8.65
CA HIS A 24 -9.12 -3.15 8.78
C HIS A 24 -8.94 -2.47 7.42
N HIS A 25 -8.37 -3.17 6.44
CA HIS A 25 -8.31 -2.66 5.05
C HIS A 25 -9.73 -2.43 4.48
N GLY A 26 -10.64 -3.36 4.72
CA GLY A 26 -12.04 -3.23 4.33
C GLY A 26 -12.74 -2.02 4.97
N ALA A 27 -12.50 -1.77 6.26
CA ALA A 27 -13.02 -0.61 6.98
C ALA A 27 -12.54 0.72 6.38
N LEU A 28 -11.31 0.74 5.83
CA LEU A 28 -10.75 1.89 5.11
C LEU A 28 -11.21 2.00 3.64
N LYS A 29 -12.05 1.06 3.17
CA LYS A 29 -12.46 0.88 1.78
C LYS A 29 -11.28 0.70 0.82
N TRP A 30 -10.22 0.08 1.32
CA TRP A 30 -9.08 -0.28 0.50
C TRP A 30 -9.31 -1.66 -0.13
N ARG A 31 -8.94 -1.78 -1.41
CA ARG A 31 -8.94 -3.07 -2.10
C ARG A 31 -7.64 -3.80 -1.75
N ALA A 32 -7.74 -4.78 -0.86
CA ALA A 32 -6.64 -5.69 -0.53
C ALA A 32 -6.83 -7.03 -1.25
N GLU A 33 -5.83 -7.48 -1.99
CA GLU A 33 -5.79 -8.73 -2.72
C GLU A 33 -4.85 -9.72 -2.03
N PRO A 34 -5.38 -10.83 -1.48
CA PRO A 34 -4.56 -11.93 -0.97
C PRO A 34 -3.81 -12.65 -2.10
N MET A 35 -2.54 -12.96 -1.87
CA MET A 35 -1.69 -13.68 -2.83
C MET A 35 -1.68 -15.20 -2.62
N GLY A 36 -2.50 -15.70 -1.69
CA GLY A 36 -2.59 -17.12 -1.38
C GLY A 36 -3.33 -17.39 -0.07
N MET A 37 -3.28 -18.64 0.35
CA MET A 37 -3.87 -19.07 1.62
C MET A 37 -3.03 -18.58 2.79
N ALA A 38 -3.71 -18.18 3.86
CA ALA A 38 -3.07 -17.87 5.12
C ALA A 38 -2.35 -19.10 5.71
N ARG A 39 -1.30 -18.85 6.49
CA ARG A 39 -0.57 -19.87 7.23
C ARG A 39 -0.38 -19.46 8.68
N GLU A 40 -0.42 -20.45 9.56
CA GLU A 40 -0.12 -20.26 10.96
C GLU A 40 1.39 -20.33 11.17
N GLU A 41 1.94 -19.37 11.91
CA GLU A 41 3.32 -19.38 12.40
C GLU A 41 3.34 -18.87 13.84
N ASN A 42 3.91 -19.65 14.77
CA ASN A 42 3.98 -19.31 16.20
C ASN A 42 2.63 -18.96 16.87
N GLY A 43 1.54 -19.60 16.45
CA GLY A 43 0.20 -19.36 17.01
C GLY A 43 -0.55 -18.16 16.42
N GLU A 44 0.05 -17.46 15.44
CA GLU A 44 -0.58 -16.36 14.72
C GLU A 44 -0.77 -16.70 13.24
N TRP A 45 -1.85 -16.20 12.64
CA TRP A 45 -2.17 -16.44 11.23
C TRP A 45 -1.70 -15.29 10.36
N TYR A 46 -0.84 -15.59 9.40
CA TYR A 46 -0.27 -14.64 8.45
C TYR A 46 -0.78 -14.88 7.03
N ILE A 47 -0.88 -13.80 6.26
CA ILE A 47 -1.26 -13.82 4.84
C ILE A 47 -0.38 -12.82 4.07
N VAL A 48 -0.07 -13.15 2.82
CA VAL A 48 0.51 -12.17 1.89
C VAL A 48 -0.64 -11.46 1.21
N ALA A 49 -0.68 -10.12 1.28
CA ALA A 49 -1.66 -9.35 0.53
C ALA A 49 -1.08 -8.02 0.03
N TYR A 50 -1.60 -7.55 -1.11
CA TYR A 50 -1.30 -6.25 -1.67
C TYR A 50 -2.55 -5.38 -1.70
N ILE A 51 -2.39 -4.11 -1.36
CA ILE A 51 -3.41 -3.09 -1.37
C ILE A 51 -3.19 -2.21 -2.59
N GLU A 52 -4.25 -1.98 -3.37
CA GLU A 52 -4.21 -1.08 -4.51
C GLU A 52 -3.88 0.35 -4.06
N VAL A 53 -2.92 0.98 -4.74
CA VAL A 53 -2.54 2.38 -4.52
C VAL A 53 -3.16 3.23 -5.62
N ASN A 54 -4.09 4.08 -5.23
CA ASN A 54 -4.74 5.04 -6.11
C ASN A 54 -5.31 6.23 -5.31
N GLU A 55 -5.73 7.27 -6.01
CA GLU A 55 -6.34 8.47 -5.43
C GLU A 55 -7.57 8.16 -4.58
N ALA A 56 -8.40 7.18 -4.98
CA ALA A 56 -9.61 6.81 -4.26
C ALA A 56 -9.29 6.18 -2.89
N ALA A 57 -8.26 5.35 -2.81
CA ALA A 57 -7.80 4.73 -1.58
C ALA A 57 -7.25 5.79 -0.61
N LEU A 58 -6.46 6.75 -1.11
CA LEU A 58 -5.97 7.88 -0.31
C LEU A 58 -7.11 8.78 0.17
N ALA A 59 -8.05 9.12 -0.72
CA ALA A 59 -9.20 9.95 -0.38
C ALA A 59 -10.10 9.29 0.68
N SER A 60 -10.31 7.97 0.58
CA SER A 60 -11.13 7.22 1.54
C SER A 60 -10.55 7.28 2.95
N VAL A 61 -9.26 6.94 3.12
CA VAL A 61 -8.63 6.95 4.44
C VAL A 61 -8.60 8.35 5.05
N ARG A 62 -8.33 9.38 4.23
CA ARG A 62 -8.34 10.78 4.67
C ARG A 62 -9.71 11.19 5.20
N LYS A 63 -10.78 10.85 4.46
CA LYS A 63 -12.15 11.12 4.87
C LYS A 63 -12.51 10.41 6.17
N ILE A 64 -12.18 9.12 6.29
CA ILE A 64 -12.53 8.29 7.47
C ILE A 64 -11.80 8.79 8.73
N LEU A 65 -10.54 9.18 8.60
CA LEU A 65 -9.70 9.61 9.73
C LEU A 65 -9.74 11.13 9.97
N GLY A 66 -10.50 11.90 9.19
CA GLY A 66 -10.56 13.36 9.32
C GLY A 66 -9.26 14.08 8.96
N ILE A 67 -8.43 13.49 8.10
CA ILE A 67 -7.15 14.06 7.67
C ILE A 67 -7.38 14.96 6.46
N ASN A 68 -7.07 16.25 6.59
CA ASN A 68 -7.27 17.27 5.55
C ASN A 68 -5.97 17.87 5.00
N HIS A 69 -4.82 17.31 5.40
CA HIS A 69 -3.50 17.77 4.99
C HIS A 69 -2.59 16.56 4.70
N SER A 70 -1.46 16.82 4.05
CA SER A 70 -0.42 15.80 3.86
C SER A 70 0.19 15.41 5.20
N LEU A 71 0.38 14.11 5.43
CA LEU A 71 1.14 13.62 6.58
C LEU A 71 2.63 13.40 6.26
N LEU A 72 3.04 13.60 5.00
CA LEU A 72 4.42 13.42 4.58
C LEU A 72 5.25 14.65 4.96
N VAL A 73 6.41 14.39 5.57
CA VAL A 73 7.44 15.40 5.84
C VAL A 73 8.67 15.05 5.02
N ARG A 74 8.98 15.87 4.01
CA ARG A 74 10.17 15.69 3.16
C ARG A 74 11.33 16.51 3.73
N ARG A 75 12.47 15.87 4.02
CA ARG A 75 13.66 16.51 4.60
C ARG A 75 14.87 16.26 3.73
N GLY A 76 15.52 17.34 3.28
CA GLY A 76 16.68 17.27 2.39
C GLY A 76 16.33 16.82 0.97
N ALA A 77 17.34 16.49 0.17
CA ALA A 77 17.14 15.94 -1.16
C ALA A 77 16.38 14.61 -1.08
N GLN A 78 15.36 14.44 -1.92
CA GLN A 78 14.57 13.22 -2.04
C GLN A 78 14.88 12.61 -3.40
N LEU A 79 15.33 11.35 -3.40
CA LEU A 79 15.49 10.57 -4.62
C LEU A 79 14.21 9.76 -4.84
N PRO A 80 13.76 9.59 -6.10
CA PRO A 80 12.64 8.71 -6.39
C PRO A 80 12.87 7.31 -5.85
N PHE A 81 11.83 6.70 -5.30
CA PHE A 81 11.87 5.32 -4.82
C PHE A 81 12.10 4.35 -5.97
N LEU A 82 11.40 4.53 -7.09
CA LEU A 82 11.65 3.83 -8.35
C LEU A 82 12.52 4.68 -9.26
N ARG A 83 13.67 4.14 -9.65
CA ARG A 83 14.41 4.64 -10.83
C ARG A 83 13.89 3.85 -12.03
N TRP A 84 13.04 4.45 -12.85
CA TRP A 84 12.73 3.83 -14.14
C TRP A 84 14.02 3.78 -14.96
N PRO A 85 14.43 2.61 -15.49
CA PRO A 85 15.37 2.59 -16.59
C PRO A 85 14.72 3.35 -17.76
N GLU A 86 15.48 4.21 -18.45
CA GLU A 86 14.99 4.93 -19.64
C GLU A 86 14.52 3.96 -20.76
N GLU A 87 14.95 2.70 -20.72
CA GLU A 87 14.49 1.63 -21.60
C GLU A 87 13.41 0.80 -20.90
N ARG A 88 12.16 0.95 -21.33
CA ARG A 88 11.11 -0.04 -21.03
C ARG A 88 11.57 -1.37 -21.61
N LEU A 89 11.84 -2.36 -20.76
CA LEU A 89 11.85 -3.75 -21.20
C LEU A 89 10.43 -4.06 -21.68
N GLU A 90 10.25 -4.13 -23.00
CA GLU A 90 9.07 -4.72 -23.59
C GLU A 90 8.99 -6.16 -23.09
N VAL A 91 7.99 -6.43 -22.25
CA VAL A 91 7.69 -7.80 -21.83
C VAL A 91 6.88 -8.43 -22.96
N ALA A 92 7.51 -9.41 -23.63
CA ALA A 92 6.93 -10.20 -24.71
C ALA A 92 5.75 -11.08 -24.26
#